data_AF-A0A518DPY9-F1
#
_entry.id   AF-A0A518DPY9-F1
#
_cell.length_a   1.000
_cell.length_b   1.000
_cell.length_c   1.000
_cell.angle_alpha   90.00
_cell.angle_beta   90.00
_cell.angle_gamma   90.00
#
_symmetry.space_group_name_H-M   'P 1'
#
loop_
_entity.id
_entity.type
_entity.pdbx_description
1 polymer ?
#
loop_
_entity_poly.entity_id
_entity_poly.type
_entity_poly.pdbx_seq_one_letter_code
_entity_poly.pdbx_strand_id
1 'polypeptide(L)'
;MDVSQQLARYYDSLIERCNRDPSARPNNLPKHDQIIYYVISTRCEMDMNGFDSVFDQLLTENELRLLVDALNELGAGTLAESFNQAHSRLRDAGFFGDDSMMVSDLDNDDFGFLDDIEDDIRKNDSLWDLDDRLAELIPTNAK
;
A
#
# COMPACT_ATOMS: atom_id res chain seq x y z
N MET A 1 19.53 16.48 2.93
CA MET A 1 18.91 15.57 1.96
C MET A 1 17.42 15.68 2.23
N ASP A 2 16.62 15.87 1.20
CA ASP A 2 15.17 15.95 1.35
C ASP A 2 14.61 14.58 1.76
N VAL A 3 13.59 14.55 2.64
CA VAL A 3 13.04 13.31 3.23
C VAL A 3 12.50 12.40 2.14
N SER A 4 11.75 12.95 1.20
CA SER A 4 11.21 12.22 0.05
C SER A 4 12.31 11.65 -0.84
N GLN A 5 13.45 12.35 -1.01
CA GLN A 5 14.61 11.82 -1.76
C GLN A 5 15.31 10.68 -1.02
N GLN A 6 15.37 10.73 0.31
CA GLN A 6 15.94 9.66 1.11
C GLN A 6 15.08 8.41 1.02
N LEU A 7 13.75 8.56 1.15
CA LEU A 7 12.79 7.48 1.02
C LEU A 7 12.80 6.84 -0.36
N ALA A 8 12.77 7.65 -1.43
CA ALA A 8 12.82 7.14 -2.80
C ALA A 8 14.06 6.27 -3.02
N ARG A 9 15.25 6.76 -2.63
CA ARG A 9 16.49 5.98 -2.75
C ARG A 9 16.48 4.69 -1.94
N TYR A 10 15.92 4.74 -0.74
CA TYR A 10 15.84 3.56 0.10
C TYR A 10 14.86 2.54 -0.48
N TYR A 11 13.70 2.98 -0.94
CA TYR A 11 12.72 2.16 -1.62
C TYR A 11 13.28 1.51 -2.91
N ASP A 12 14.01 2.25 -3.73
CA ASP A 12 14.70 1.70 -4.91
C ASP A 12 15.64 0.54 -4.52
N SER A 13 16.36 0.68 -3.40
CA SER A 13 17.23 -0.38 -2.88
C SER A 13 16.46 -1.62 -2.40
N LEU A 14 15.24 -1.44 -1.86
CA LEU A 14 14.35 -2.53 -1.49
C LEU A 14 13.85 -3.26 -2.75
N ILE A 15 13.41 -2.53 -3.78
CA ILE A 15 13.03 -3.10 -5.07
C ILE A 15 14.18 -3.91 -5.67
N GLU A 16 15.40 -3.33 -5.70
CA GLU A 16 16.56 -4.04 -6.22
C GLU A 16 16.84 -5.34 -5.45
N ARG A 17 16.68 -5.33 -4.13
CA ARG A 17 16.85 -6.52 -3.30
C ARG A 17 15.81 -7.59 -3.63
N CYS A 18 14.54 -7.22 -3.74
CA CYS A 18 13.47 -8.13 -4.15
C CYS A 18 13.69 -8.70 -5.56
N ASN A 19 14.23 -7.90 -6.48
CA ASN A 19 14.50 -8.33 -7.85
C ASN A 19 15.73 -9.27 -7.97
N ARG A 20 16.73 -9.10 -7.10
CA ARG A 20 17.95 -9.93 -7.11
C ARG A 20 17.74 -11.29 -6.46
N ASP A 21 16.81 -11.38 -5.52
CA ASP A 21 16.48 -12.61 -4.81
C ASP A 21 14.96 -12.85 -4.88
N PRO A 22 14.49 -13.76 -5.75
CA PRO A 22 13.07 -14.11 -5.86
C PRO A 22 12.46 -14.64 -4.55
N SER A 23 13.30 -15.07 -3.59
CA SER A 23 12.88 -15.46 -2.25
C SER A 23 12.77 -14.28 -1.28
N ALA A 24 13.40 -13.13 -1.59
CA ALA A 24 13.23 -11.87 -0.91
C ALA A 24 11.95 -11.15 -1.37
N ARG A 25 10.81 -11.87 -1.39
CA ARG A 25 9.51 -11.23 -1.51
C ARG A 25 9.38 -10.13 -0.45
N PRO A 26 8.60 -9.06 -0.71
CA PRO A 26 8.44 -7.97 0.25
C PRO A 26 8.04 -8.48 1.65
N ASN A 27 7.18 -9.50 1.73
CA ASN A 27 6.77 -10.19 2.98
C ASN A 27 7.91 -10.82 3.79
N ASN A 28 9.07 -11.06 3.19
CA ASN A 28 10.24 -11.66 3.84
C ASN A 28 11.28 -10.62 4.26
N LEU A 29 11.05 -9.33 3.99
CA LEU A 29 11.94 -8.26 4.43
C LEU A 29 11.83 -8.04 5.95
N PRO A 30 12.80 -7.39 6.60
CA PRO A 30 12.63 -6.87 7.95
C PRO A 30 11.39 -5.98 8.07
N LYS A 31 10.73 -6.00 9.23
CA LYS A 31 9.44 -5.33 9.44
C LYS A 31 9.39 -3.87 8.96
N HIS A 32 10.41 -3.08 9.30
CA HIS A 32 10.49 -1.67 8.87
C HIS A 32 10.57 -1.53 7.35
N ASP A 33 11.36 -2.38 6.70
CA ASP A 33 11.48 -2.43 5.24
C ASP A 33 10.13 -2.81 4.60
N GLN A 34 9.36 -3.73 5.21
CA GLN A 34 8.01 -4.08 4.74
C GLN A 34 7.06 -2.89 4.79
N ILE A 35 7.06 -2.15 5.90
CA ILE A 35 6.22 -0.95 6.08
C ILE A 35 6.54 0.08 5.00
N ILE A 36 7.83 0.40 4.81
CA ILE A 36 8.26 1.35 3.80
C ILE A 36 7.87 0.86 2.41
N TYR A 37 8.09 -0.42 2.11
CA TYR A 37 7.75 -1.00 0.83
C TYR A 37 6.26 -0.84 0.54
N TYR A 38 5.38 -1.41 1.36
CA TYR A 38 3.94 -1.43 1.06
C TYR A 38 3.32 -0.05 0.99
N VAL A 39 3.70 0.87 1.87
CA VAL A 39 3.16 2.24 1.86
C VAL A 39 3.59 2.98 0.59
N ILE A 40 4.88 2.92 0.22
CA ILE A 40 5.37 3.61 -0.98
C ILE A 40 4.87 2.96 -2.26
N SER A 41 4.84 1.62 -2.35
CA SER A 41 4.29 0.91 -3.51
C SER A 41 2.84 1.29 -3.76
N THR A 42 2.03 1.31 -2.70
CA THR A 42 0.61 1.67 -2.80
C THR A 42 0.43 3.11 -3.26
N ARG A 43 1.21 4.05 -2.70
CA ARG A 43 1.19 5.45 -3.14
C ARG A 43 1.52 5.60 -4.62
N CYS A 44 2.60 4.96 -5.07
CA CYS A 44 3.03 5.02 -6.46
C CYS A 44 1.96 4.45 -7.40
N GLU A 45 1.33 3.33 -7.01
CA GLU A 45 0.27 2.72 -7.80
C GLU A 45 -0.96 3.63 -7.91
N MET A 46 -1.39 4.22 -6.79
CA MET A 46 -2.48 5.22 -6.75
C MET A 46 -2.17 6.47 -7.59
N ASP A 47 -0.92 6.91 -7.65
CA ASP A 47 -0.52 8.07 -8.46
C ASP A 47 -0.47 7.75 -9.96
N MET A 48 -0.12 6.52 -10.34
CA MET A 48 0.06 6.13 -11.74
C MET A 48 -1.23 5.66 -12.39
N ASN A 49 -2.00 4.82 -11.70
CA ASN A 49 -3.05 3.99 -12.29
C ASN A 49 -4.40 4.13 -11.59
N GLY A 50 -4.43 4.60 -10.33
CA GLY A 50 -5.67 4.77 -9.56
C GLY A 50 -5.71 3.89 -8.32
N PHE A 51 -6.74 4.08 -7.48
CA PHE A 51 -6.89 3.29 -6.26
C PHE A 51 -7.36 1.85 -6.51
N ASP A 52 -8.18 1.64 -7.53
CA ASP A 52 -8.61 0.33 -8.00
C ASP A 52 -7.43 -0.58 -8.37
N SER A 53 -6.42 -0.04 -9.06
CA SER A 53 -5.26 -0.80 -9.51
C SER A 53 -4.38 -1.34 -8.38
N VAL A 54 -4.47 -0.75 -7.18
CA VAL A 54 -3.84 -1.29 -5.96
C VAL A 54 -4.34 -2.71 -5.69
N PHE A 55 -5.63 -2.98 -5.92
CA PHE A 55 -6.24 -4.28 -5.68
C PHE A 55 -6.10 -5.21 -6.88
N ASP A 56 -6.21 -4.67 -8.10
CA ASP A 56 -6.14 -5.47 -9.32
C ASP A 56 -4.73 -5.99 -9.64
N GLN A 57 -3.70 -5.21 -9.31
CA GLN A 57 -2.36 -5.44 -9.87
C GLN A 57 -1.25 -5.49 -8.82
N LEU A 58 -1.44 -4.85 -7.66
CA LEU A 58 -0.37 -4.69 -6.67
C LEU A 58 -0.50 -5.65 -5.49
N LEU A 59 -1.63 -5.67 -4.79
CA LEU A 59 -1.76 -6.32 -3.49
C LEU A 59 -2.68 -7.55 -3.54
N THR A 60 -2.17 -8.67 -3.03
CA THR A 60 -3.03 -9.78 -2.62
C THR A 60 -3.80 -9.46 -1.32
N GLU A 61 -4.81 -10.25 -0.96
CA GLU A 61 -5.57 -10.04 0.30
C GLU A 61 -4.65 -10.02 1.53
N ASN A 62 -3.64 -10.88 1.57
CA ASN A 62 -2.69 -10.94 2.67
C ASN A 62 -1.81 -9.70 2.73
N GLU A 63 -1.41 -9.15 1.58
CA GLU A 63 -0.55 -7.98 1.50
C GLU A 63 -1.32 -6.69 1.82
N LEU A 64 -2.61 -6.64 1.47
CA LEU A 64 -3.52 -5.60 1.92
C LEU A 64 -3.63 -5.56 3.46
N ARG A 65 -3.71 -6.73 4.12
CA ARG A 65 -3.69 -6.79 5.59
C ARG A 65 -2.36 -6.29 6.18
N LEU A 66 -1.24 -6.61 5.53
CA LEU A 66 0.07 -6.10 5.96
C LEU A 66 0.18 -4.59 5.79
N LEU A 67 -0.39 -4.01 4.73
CA LEU A 67 -0.49 -2.56 4.56
C LEU A 67 -1.34 -1.94 5.70
N VAL A 68 -2.49 -2.52 6.03
CA VAL A 68 -3.33 -2.05 7.14
C VAL A 68 -2.57 -2.08 8.47
N ASP A 69 -1.85 -3.17 8.76
CA ASP A 69 -1.04 -3.28 9.97
C ASP A 69 0.08 -2.23 9.97
N ALA A 70 0.74 -2.01 8.84
CA ALA A 70 1.76 -0.98 8.66
C ALA A 70 1.23 0.44 8.95
N LEU A 71 0.05 0.77 8.42
CA LEU A 71 -0.61 2.07 8.65
C LEU A 71 -0.95 2.27 10.13
N ASN A 72 -1.45 1.23 10.81
CA ASN A 72 -1.69 1.28 12.25
C ASN A 72 -0.40 1.52 13.05
N GLU A 73 0.70 0.87 12.66
CA GLU A 73 2.01 1.06 13.32
C GLU A 73 2.58 2.46 13.14
N LEU A 74 2.32 3.08 11.98
CA LEU A 74 2.66 4.48 11.72
C LEU A 74 1.74 5.46 12.45
N GLY A 75 0.74 4.99 13.21
CA GLY A 75 -0.27 5.84 13.84
C GLY A 75 -1.22 6.49 12.84
N ALA A 76 -1.36 5.93 11.63
CA ALA A 76 -2.24 6.39 10.57
C ALA A 76 -3.58 5.62 10.61
N GLY A 77 -4.28 5.72 11.74
CA GLY A 77 -5.49 4.91 12.01
C GLY A 77 -6.62 5.16 11.02
N THR A 78 -6.84 6.41 10.59
CA THR A 78 -7.87 6.75 9.60
C THR A 78 -7.59 6.07 8.26
N LEU A 79 -6.33 6.12 7.79
CA LEU A 79 -5.89 5.42 6.58
C LEU A 79 -6.11 3.90 6.71
N ALA A 80 -5.69 3.32 7.84
CA ALA A 80 -5.88 1.90 8.09
C ALA A 80 -7.37 1.50 8.08
N GLU A 81 -8.25 2.37 8.58
CA GLU A 81 -9.71 2.18 8.53
C GLU A 81 -10.23 2.23 7.09
N SER A 82 -9.84 3.23 6.28
CA SER A 82 -10.21 3.35 4.87
C SER A 82 -9.83 2.11 4.06
N PHE A 83 -8.58 1.62 4.20
CA PHE A 83 -8.14 0.39 3.53
C PHE A 83 -8.88 -0.86 4.04
N ASN A 84 -9.21 -0.94 5.33
CA ASN A 84 -10.05 -2.01 5.86
C ASN A 84 -11.49 -1.98 5.32
N GLN A 85 -12.05 -0.80 5.13
CA GLN A 85 -13.38 -0.65 4.52
C GLN A 85 -13.38 -1.15 3.07
N ALA A 86 -12.36 -0.78 2.29
CA ALA A 86 -12.16 -1.29 0.93
C ALA A 86 -12.00 -2.83 0.94
N HIS A 87 -11.13 -3.35 1.81
CA HIS A 87 -10.93 -4.79 1.99
C HIS A 87 -12.23 -5.54 2.28
N SER A 88 -13.02 -5.06 3.24
CA SER A 88 -14.27 -5.72 3.62
C SER A 88 -15.26 -5.76 2.47
N ARG A 89 -15.44 -4.65 1.75
CA ARG A 89 -16.38 -4.57 0.63
C ARG A 89 -15.96 -5.47 -0.53
N LEU A 90 -14.69 -5.45 -0.91
CA LEU A 90 -14.14 -6.33 -1.94
C LEU A 90 -14.29 -7.81 -1.57
N ARG A 91 -14.00 -8.16 -0.31
CA ARG A 91 -14.16 -9.54 0.16
C ARG A 91 -15.62 -9.98 0.18
N ASP A 92 -16.54 -9.13 0.62
CA ASP A 92 -17.98 -9.42 0.64
C ASP A 92 -18.55 -9.59 -0.78
N ALA A 93 -17.96 -8.90 -1.76
CA ALA A 93 -18.24 -9.08 -3.18
C ALA A 93 -17.59 -10.33 -3.80
N GLY A 94 -16.75 -11.05 -3.05
CA GLY A 94 -16.08 -12.26 -3.52
C GLY A 94 -14.81 -12.02 -4.35
N PHE A 95 -14.30 -10.78 -4.39
CA PHE A 95 -13.14 -10.37 -5.19
C PHE A 95 -11.93 -11.30 -5.03
N PHE A 96 -11.50 -11.53 -3.80
CA PHE A 96 -10.30 -12.33 -3.50
C PHE A 96 -10.49 -13.85 -3.71
N GLY A 97 -11.67 -14.29 -4.16
CA GLY A 97 -11.98 -15.69 -4.45
C GLY A 97 -11.75 -16.10 -5.91
N ASP A 98 -11.54 -15.15 -6.81
CA ASP A 98 -11.40 -15.37 -8.26
C ASP A 98 -10.24 -14.52 -8.83
N ASP A 99 -9.14 -15.18 -9.21
CA ASP A 99 -7.93 -14.53 -9.77
C ASP A 99 -8.18 -13.82 -11.12
N SER A 100 -9.35 -14.01 -11.75
CA SER A 100 -9.71 -13.36 -13.01
C SER A 100 -10.62 -12.15 -12.84
N MET A 101 -11.11 -11.90 -11.62
CA MET A 101 -12.00 -10.78 -11.31
C MET A 101 -11.20 -9.49 -11.19
N MET A 102 -11.66 -8.45 -11.89
CA MET A 102 -11.13 -7.09 -11.76
C MET A 102 -12.09 -6.25 -10.93
N VAL A 103 -11.59 -5.21 -10.25
CA VAL A 103 -12.42 -4.24 -9.52
C VAL A 103 -13.51 -3.66 -10.43
N SER A 104 -13.19 -3.38 -11.69
CA SER A 104 -14.15 -2.90 -12.68
C SER A 104 -15.35 -3.85 -12.89
N ASP A 105 -15.19 -5.16 -12.65
CA ASP A 105 -16.28 -6.12 -12.78
C ASP A 105 -17.29 -6.02 -11.62
N LEU A 106 -16.85 -5.48 -10.47
CA LEU A 106 -17.66 -5.25 -9.27
C LEU A 106 -18.30 -3.86 -9.27
N ASP A 107 -17.61 -2.87 -9.83
CA ASP A 107 -18.00 -1.45 -9.76
C ASP A 107 -19.06 -1.04 -10.81
N ASN A 108 -19.40 -1.93 -11.75
CA ASN A 108 -20.38 -1.65 -12.81
C ASN A 108 -21.86 -1.61 -12.33
N ASP A 109 -22.16 -1.97 -11.08
CA ASP A 109 -23.52 -2.16 -10.55
C ASP A 109 -23.94 -1.16 -9.42
N ASP A 110 -23.63 0.16 -9.53
CA ASP A 110 -24.04 1.27 -8.62
C ASP A 110 -23.13 1.60 -7.40
N PHE A 111 -21.88 1.15 -7.34
CA PHE A 111 -21.08 1.32 -6.12
C PHE A 111 -19.68 1.90 -6.35
N GLY A 112 -19.57 3.18 -6.72
CA GLY A 112 -18.32 3.98 -6.70
C GLY A 112 -17.74 4.19 -5.28
N PHE A 113 -17.80 3.16 -4.45
CA PHE A 113 -17.34 3.16 -3.07
C PHE A 113 -15.81 3.22 -2.99
N LEU A 114 -15.10 2.71 -4.00
CA LEU A 114 -13.65 2.83 -4.05
C LEU A 114 -13.25 4.27 -4.38
N ASP A 115 -13.99 4.94 -5.27
CA ASP A 115 -13.82 6.37 -5.52
C ASP A 115 -14.06 7.19 -4.24
N ASP A 116 -15.14 6.91 -3.50
CA ASP A 116 -15.43 7.57 -2.22
C ASP A 116 -14.29 7.35 -1.20
N ILE A 117 -13.78 6.13 -1.09
CA ILE A 117 -12.68 5.79 -0.19
C ILE A 117 -11.36 6.45 -0.64
N GLU A 118 -11.08 6.46 -1.94
CA GLU A 118 -9.91 7.14 -2.50
C GLU A 118 -9.96 8.64 -2.19
N ASP A 119 -11.13 9.26 -2.40
CA ASP A 119 -11.36 10.66 -2.09
C ASP A 119 -11.10 10.96 -0.60
N ASP A 120 -11.53 10.08 0.30
CA ASP A 120 -11.28 10.20 1.73
C ASP A 120 -9.78 10.06 2.06
N ILE A 121 -9.09 9.08 1.47
CA ILE A 121 -7.64 8.88 1.61
C ILE A 121 -6.88 10.12 1.15
N ARG A 122 -7.27 10.73 0.03
CA ARG A 122 -6.59 11.93 -0.51
C ARG A 122 -6.89 13.20 0.28
N LYS A 123 -8.03 13.30 0.98
CA LYS A 123 -8.48 14.54 1.65
C LYS A 123 -8.19 14.61 3.16
N ASN A 124 -8.26 13.50 3.89
CA ASN A 124 -8.36 13.53 5.36
C ASN A 124 -7.10 13.05 6.11
N ASP A 125 -6.35 12.10 5.56
CA ASP A 125 -5.04 11.65 6.06
C ASP A 125 -4.30 11.05 4.87
N SER A 126 -3.46 11.84 4.22
CA SER A 126 -2.85 11.49 2.94
C SER A 126 -1.69 10.50 3.13
N LEU A 127 -1.62 9.44 2.31
CA LEU A 127 -0.44 8.54 2.28
C LEU A 127 0.87 9.33 2.06
N TRP A 128 0.79 10.46 1.37
CA TRP A 128 1.92 11.34 1.06
C TRP A 128 2.42 12.11 2.30
N ASP A 129 1.62 12.21 3.36
CA ASP A 129 1.99 12.89 4.61
C ASP A 129 2.77 11.96 5.57
N LEU A 130 2.96 10.69 5.21
CA LEU A 130 3.69 9.71 6.02
C LEU A 130 5.21 9.75 5.85
N ASP A 131 5.73 10.58 4.94
CA ASP A 131 7.15 10.60 4.57
C ASP A 131 8.08 10.77 5.79
N ASP A 132 7.78 11.71 6.71
CA ASP A 132 8.61 11.89 7.90
C ASP A 132 8.64 10.64 8.81
N ARG A 133 7.49 10.00 9.00
CA ARG A 133 7.36 8.78 9.84
C ARG A 133 8.06 7.59 9.20
N LEU A 134 7.94 7.44 7.89
CA LEU A 134 8.61 6.39 7.13
C LEU A 134 10.14 6.57 7.16
N ALA A 135 10.63 7.82 7.12
CA ALA A 135 12.06 8.07 7.13
C ALA A 135 12.72 7.71 8.47
N GLU A 136 12.00 7.80 9.59
CA GLU A 136 12.47 7.34 10.90
C GLU A 136 12.73 5.82 10.94
N LEU A 137 12.08 5.05 10.07
CA LEU A 137 12.23 3.60 9.99
C LEU A 137 13.48 3.17 9.21
N ILE A 138 14.08 4.06 8.41
CA ILE A 138 15.26 3.76 7.62
C ILE A 138 16.44 3.44 8.55
N PRO A 139 17.08 2.26 8.43
CA PRO A 139 18.20 1.89 9.29
C PRO A 139 19.35 2.91 9.19
N THR A 140 19.72 3.54 10.31
CA THR A 140 20.79 4.54 10.37
C THR A 140 22.21 3.97 10.23
N ASN A 141 22.36 2.65 10.07
CA ASN A 141 23.66 1.98 10.04
C ASN A 141 23.79 1.05 8.82
N ALA A 142 24.20 1.61 7.70
CA ALA A 142 25.05 0.91 6.74
C ALA A 142 26.42 1.63 6.76
N LYS A 143 27.23 1.31 7.77
CA LYS A 143 28.68 1.57 7.74
C LYS A 143 29.38 0.35 7.19
#